data_AF-A0A9D1RIM2-F1
#
_entry.id   AF-A0A9D1RIM2-F1
#
_cell.length_a   1.000
_cell.length_b   1.000
_cell.length_c   1.000
_cell.angle_alpha   90.00
_cell.angle_beta   90.00
_cell.angle_gamma   90.00
#
_symmetry.space_group_name_H-M   'P 1'
#
loop_
_entity.id
_entity.type
_entity.pdbx_description
1 polymer ?
#
loop_
_entity_poly.entity_id
_entity_poly.type
_entity_poly.pdbx_seq_one_letter_code
_entity_poly.pdbx_strand_id
1 'polypeptide(L)'
;METKIRVYGKAQNRTALGIIHAYLLMHPHATLEDLKQAFPDTLNPDCGVKRIFVDMKEIDAVQGPNWNGFFSEDDCLLKLQDGSNVAVVSMWTKNSFDKLVDWAKQYGIETVKFEVAEKGTGRKGGYRFEYLNGYLPPVPEKKKKKNPIWIIFFAIVVIIILIVLFL
;
A
#
# COMPACT_ATOMS: atom_id res chain seq x y z
N MET A 1 -11.61 -15.10 14.37
CA MET A 1 -12.16 -13.84 13.82
C MET A 1 -12.98 -14.20 12.60
N GLU A 2 -14.12 -13.57 12.38
CA GLU A 2 -14.89 -13.78 11.15
C GLU A 2 -14.14 -13.19 9.95
N THR A 3 -14.13 -13.90 8.81
CA THR A 3 -13.48 -13.41 7.59
C THR A 3 -14.25 -12.23 7.02
N LYS A 4 -13.55 -11.15 6.71
CA LYS A 4 -14.10 -9.92 6.10
C LYS A 4 -13.70 -9.79 4.63
N ILE A 5 -12.45 -10.14 4.32
CA ILE A 5 -11.92 -10.05 2.96
C ILE A 5 -11.27 -11.39 2.59
N ARG A 6 -11.65 -11.92 1.44
CA ARG A 6 -10.94 -13.03 0.80
C ARG A 6 -10.09 -12.51 -0.34
N VAL A 7 -8.80 -12.87 -0.32
CA VAL A 7 -7.83 -12.52 -1.35
C VAL A 7 -7.63 -13.71 -2.29
N TYR A 8 -7.82 -13.43 -3.58
CA TYR A 8 -7.54 -14.34 -4.67
C TYR A 8 -6.28 -13.88 -5.38
N GLY A 9 -5.18 -14.61 -5.30
CA GLY A 9 -3.94 -14.25 -5.99
C GLY A 9 -3.50 -15.30 -7.01
N LYS A 10 -2.95 -14.84 -8.14
CA LYS A 10 -2.46 -15.72 -9.22
C LYS A 10 -1.08 -16.33 -8.94
N ALA A 11 -0.32 -15.73 -8.03
CA ALA A 11 1.03 -16.14 -7.65
C ALA A 11 1.27 -15.83 -6.17
N GLN A 12 2.24 -16.52 -5.56
CA GLN A 12 2.56 -16.38 -4.13
C GLN A 12 2.85 -14.93 -3.73
N ASN A 13 3.78 -14.29 -4.42
CA ASN A 13 4.18 -12.90 -4.20
C ASN A 13 3.04 -11.89 -4.43
N ARG A 14 2.20 -12.13 -5.45
CA ARG A 14 1.02 -11.30 -5.72
C ARG A 14 -0.07 -11.50 -4.67
N THR A 15 -0.20 -12.71 -4.12
CA THR A 15 -1.11 -12.97 -3.01
C THR A 15 -0.64 -12.26 -1.74
N ALA A 16 0.67 -12.28 -1.45
CA ALA A 16 1.24 -11.54 -0.33
C ALA A 16 0.98 -10.02 -0.44
N LEU A 17 1.20 -9.45 -1.62
CA LEU A 17 0.85 -8.05 -1.90
C LEU A 17 -0.66 -7.79 -1.69
N GLY A 18 -1.51 -8.70 -2.15
CA GLY A 18 -2.97 -8.60 -1.97
C GLY A 18 -3.41 -8.64 -0.52
N ILE A 19 -2.79 -9.46 0.33
CA ILE A 19 -3.05 -9.48 1.79
C ILE A 19 -2.80 -8.10 2.39
N ILE A 20 -1.68 -7.48 2.03
CA ILE A 20 -1.27 -6.19 2.59
C ILE A 20 -2.19 -5.06 2.07
N HIS A 21 -2.56 -5.08 0.79
CA HIS A 21 -3.56 -4.13 0.26
C HIS A 21 -4.94 -4.34 0.92
N ALA A 22 -5.35 -5.58 1.19
CA ALA A 22 -6.57 -5.86 1.93
C ALA A 22 -6.53 -5.26 3.34
N TYR A 23 -5.40 -5.37 4.04
CA TYR A 23 -5.22 -4.68 5.33
C TYR A 23 -5.36 -3.16 5.18
N LEU A 24 -4.72 -2.55 4.19
CA LEU A 24 -4.82 -1.11 3.98
C LEU A 24 -6.25 -0.65 3.63
N LEU A 25 -7.03 -1.47 2.91
CA LEU A 25 -8.46 -1.21 2.69
C LEU A 25 -9.26 -1.20 3.99
N MET A 26 -8.87 -2.02 4.97
CA MET A 26 -9.50 -2.07 6.29
C MET A 26 -9.02 -0.95 7.22
N HIS A 27 -7.82 -0.44 6.97
CA HIS A 27 -7.15 0.58 7.79
C HIS A 27 -6.66 1.74 6.90
N PRO A 28 -7.56 2.54 6.31
CA PRO A 28 -7.21 3.55 5.31
C PRO A 28 -6.33 4.70 5.85
N HIS A 29 -6.22 4.82 7.17
CA HIS A 29 -5.41 5.81 7.87
C HIS A 29 -4.05 5.26 8.31
N ALA A 30 -3.73 4.00 8.00
CA ALA A 30 -2.48 3.38 8.42
C ALA A 30 -1.28 4.13 7.85
N THR A 31 -0.31 4.40 8.72
CA THR A 31 1.00 4.95 8.38
C THR A 31 1.97 3.84 8.01
N LEU A 32 3.16 4.20 7.53
CA LEU A 32 4.24 3.23 7.28
C LEU A 32 4.63 2.49 8.58
N GLU A 33 4.60 3.17 9.73
CA GLU A 33 4.92 2.54 11.02
C GLU A 33 3.82 1.56 11.44
N ASP A 34 2.54 1.89 11.21
CA ASP A 34 1.43 0.96 11.45
C ASP A 34 1.56 -0.29 10.57
N LEU A 35 2.00 -0.13 9.31
CA LEU A 35 2.26 -1.26 8.41
C LEU A 35 3.40 -2.15 8.93
N LYS A 36 4.52 -1.56 9.36
CA LYS A 36 5.65 -2.31 9.95
C LYS A 36 5.24 -3.02 11.25
N GLN A 37 4.37 -2.43 12.04
CA GLN A 37 3.85 -3.07 13.25
C GLN A 37 2.87 -4.21 12.91
N ALA A 38 2.00 -4.01 11.93
CA ALA A 38 1.03 -5.02 11.49
C ALA A 38 1.70 -6.19 10.76
N PHE A 39 2.77 -5.93 10.01
CA PHE A 39 3.54 -6.95 9.29
C PHE A 39 5.03 -6.76 9.60
N PRO A 40 5.49 -7.23 10.78
CA PRO A 40 6.88 -7.09 11.16
C PRO A 40 7.79 -7.90 10.24
N ASP A 41 9.03 -7.44 10.05
CA ASP A 41 10.01 -8.07 9.16
C ASP A 41 10.33 -9.53 9.53
N THR A 42 10.03 -9.93 10.76
CA THR A 42 10.11 -11.32 11.24
C THR A 42 9.16 -12.27 10.51
N LEU A 43 8.15 -11.76 9.79
CA LEU A 43 7.29 -12.55 8.91
C LEU A 43 8.00 -12.98 7.62
N ASN A 44 9.02 -12.24 7.18
CA ASN A 44 9.76 -12.51 5.95
C ASN A 44 11.28 -12.29 6.13
N PRO A 45 11.93 -13.04 7.04
CA PRO A 45 13.33 -12.82 7.40
C PRO A 45 14.32 -13.20 6.28
N ASP A 46 13.83 -13.91 5.25
CA ASP A 46 14.56 -14.51 4.14
C ASP A 46 14.33 -13.79 2.80
N CYS A 47 13.84 -12.53 2.83
CA CYS A 47 13.55 -11.73 1.63
C CYS A 47 14.78 -11.03 1.00
N GLY A 48 15.99 -11.28 1.51
CA GLY A 48 17.25 -10.71 1.01
C GLY A 48 17.61 -9.33 1.58
N VAL A 49 16.63 -8.43 1.77
CA VAL A 49 16.85 -7.07 2.33
C VAL A 49 16.38 -6.89 3.76
N LYS A 50 15.84 -7.96 4.37
CA LYS A 50 15.37 -8.00 5.78
C LYS A 50 14.37 -6.89 6.12
N ARG A 51 13.64 -6.39 5.14
CA ARG A 51 12.58 -5.39 5.27
C ARG A 51 11.42 -5.74 4.36
N ILE A 52 10.19 -5.64 4.86
CA ILE A 52 8.98 -5.86 4.07
C ILE A 52 8.56 -4.58 3.34
N PHE A 53 8.74 -3.42 3.97
CA PHE A 53 8.29 -2.13 3.46
C PHE A 53 9.44 -1.14 3.27
N VAL A 54 9.35 -0.31 2.24
CA VAL A 54 10.26 0.81 1.99
C VAL A 54 9.49 1.99 1.40
N ASP A 55 9.78 3.21 1.84
CA ASP A 55 9.29 4.42 1.16
C ASP A 55 9.98 4.50 -0.21
N MET A 56 9.23 4.79 -1.27
CA MET A 56 9.78 4.92 -2.62
C MET A 56 10.89 5.97 -2.73
N LYS A 57 10.96 6.96 -1.84
CA LYS A 57 12.06 7.93 -1.76
C LYS A 57 13.38 7.31 -1.30
N GLU A 58 13.31 6.19 -0.60
CA GLU A 58 14.47 5.49 0.00
C GLU A 58 14.82 4.19 -0.74
N ILE A 59 14.06 3.83 -1.78
CA ILE A 59 14.19 2.52 -2.43
C ILE A 59 15.60 2.28 -2.97
N ASP A 60 16.23 3.27 -3.59
CA ASP A 60 17.59 3.15 -4.15
C ASP A 60 18.67 2.94 -3.09
N ALA A 61 18.41 3.36 -1.84
CA ALA A 61 19.33 3.13 -0.73
C ALA A 61 19.23 1.70 -0.17
N VAL A 62 18.07 1.06 -0.35
CA VAL A 62 17.80 -0.30 0.14
C VAL A 62 18.01 -1.34 -0.96
N GLN A 63 17.73 -0.98 -2.20
CA GLN A 63 17.83 -1.82 -3.37
C GLN A 63 19.19 -1.61 -4.03
N GLY A 64 20.04 -2.64 -4.02
CA GLY A 64 21.30 -2.60 -4.77
C GLY A 64 21.06 -2.46 -6.28
N PRO A 65 22.05 -1.95 -7.05
CA PRO A 65 21.87 -1.56 -8.46
C PRO A 65 21.42 -2.70 -9.40
N ASN A 66 21.62 -3.96 -9.01
CA ASN A 66 21.29 -5.14 -9.80
C ASN A 66 20.19 -6.00 -9.17
N TRP A 67 19.53 -5.51 -8.13
CA TRP A 67 18.46 -6.22 -7.47
C TRP A 67 17.15 -5.47 -7.69
N ASN A 68 16.05 -6.16 -7.96
CA ASN A 68 14.71 -5.57 -8.04
C ASN A 68 13.72 -6.39 -7.22
N GLY A 69 13.89 -6.32 -5.91
CA GLY A 69 13.14 -7.15 -4.98
C GLY A 69 11.95 -6.47 -4.32
N PHE A 70 11.56 -5.27 -4.77
CA PHE A 70 10.34 -4.59 -4.33
C PHE A 70 9.36 -4.45 -5.50
N PHE A 71 8.07 -4.46 -5.19
CA PHE A 71 7.04 -4.04 -6.13
C PHE A 71 7.01 -2.51 -6.21
N SER A 72 7.67 -1.95 -7.22
CA SER A 72 7.80 -0.50 -7.46
C SER A 72 6.87 0.04 -8.55
N GLU A 73 6.05 -0.83 -9.15
CA GLU A 73 5.09 -0.52 -10.20
C GLU A 73 3.89 0.25 -9.61
N ASP A 74 3.38 1.30 -10.26
CA ASP A 74 2.40 2.24 -9.65
C ASP A 74 1.10 1.57 -9.16
N ASP A 75 0.66 0.50 -9.82
CA ASP A 75 -0.50 -0.31 -9.45
C ASP A 75 -0.25 -1.25 -8.26
N CYS A 76 1.00 -1.40 -7.85
CA CYS A 76 1.41 -2.26 -6.75
C CYS A 76 1.75 -1.48 -5.47
N LEU A 77 2.07 -0.19 -5.60
CA LEU A 77 2.43 0.67 -4.47
C LEU A 77 1.27 0.80 -3.47
N LEU A 78 1.62 0.81 -2.19
CA LEU A 78 0.71 1.22 -1.13
C LEU A 78 0.70 2.76 -1.11
N LYS A 79 -0.42 3.35 -1.52
CA LYS A 79 -0.61 4.80 -1.50
C LYS A 79 -1.22 5.18 -0.15
N LEU A 80 -0.40 5.67 0.77
CA LEU A 80 -0.86 6.00 2.12
C LEU A 80 -1.59 7.34 2.15
N GLN A 81 -2.39 7.57 3.19
CA GLN A 81 -3.21 8.77 3.27
C GLN A 81 -2.36 10.04 3.27
N ASP A 82 -1.16 10.04 3.86
CA ASP A 82 -0.24 11.18 3.90
C ASP A 82 0.29 11.56 2.50
N GLY A 83 0.15 10.69 1.51
CA GLY A 83 0.62 10.86 0.14
C GLY A 83 1.95 10.15 -0.14
N SER A 84 2.50 9.42 0.84
CA SER A 84 3.65 8.55 0.62
C SER A 84 3.28 7.34 -0.24
N ASN A 85 4.25 6.90 -1.03
CA ASN A 85 4.18 5.66 -1.79
C ASN A 85 5.13 4.66 -1.15
N VAL A 86 4.59 3.56 -0.65
CA VAL A 86 5.36 2.50 0.00
C VAL A 86 5.39 1.27 -0.89
N ALA A 87 6.59 0.76 -1.15
CA ALA A 87 6.79 -0.48 -1.86
C ALA A 87 6.86 -1.67 -0.90
N VAL A 88 6.40 -2.82 -1.37
CA VAL A 88 6.40 -4.09 -0.63
C VAL A 88 7.40 -5.05 -1.26
N VAL A 89 8.15 -5.77 -0.45
CA VAL A 89 9.10 -6.78 -0.95
C VAL A 89 8.36 -7.85 -1.76
N SER A 90 8.89 -8.17 -2.95
CA SER A 90 8.32 -9.11 -3.90
C SER A 90 8.75 -10.55 -3.65
N MET A 91 9.84 -10.75 -2.92
CA MET A 91 10.35 -12.07 -2.56
C MET A 91 9.67 -12.60 -1.30
N TRP A 92 8.97 -13.72 -1.45
CA TRP A 92 8.36 -14.46 -0.36
C TRP A 92 8.71 -15.92 -0.59
N THR A 93 9.41 -16.57 0.35
CA THR A 93 9.56 -18.04 0.31
C THR A 93 8.27 -18.71 0.74
N LYS A 94 8.12 -20.01 0.47
CA LYS A 94 6.91 -20.75 0.87
C LYS A 94 6.64 -20.63 2.37
N ASN A 95 7.68 -20.77 3.20
CA ASN A 95 7.56 -20.72 4.65
C ASN A 95 7.09 -19.34 5.14
N SER A 96 7.71 -18.26 4.64
CA SER A 96 7.34 -16.89 5.00
C SER A 96 5.97 -16.50 4.45
N PHE A 97 5.60 -17.01 3.27
CA PHE A 97 4.26 -16.84 2.73
C PHE A 97 3.19 -17.55 3.56
N ASP A 98 3.39 -18.82 3.94
CA ASP A 98 2.43 -19.56 4.76
C ASP A 98 2.24 -18.87 6.11
N LYS A 99 3.34 -18.38 6.73
CA LYS A 99 3.27 -17.54 7.93
C LYS A 99 2.45 -16.28 7.73
N LEU A 100 2.64 -15.57 6.62
CA LEU A 100 1.86 -14.37 6.30
C LEU A 100 0.37 -14.71 6.15
N VAL A 101 0.02 -15.80 5.47
CA VAL A 101 -1.37 -16.25 5.30
C VAL A 101 -2.02 -16.56 6.65
N ASP A 102 -1.31 -17.26 7.54
CA ASP A 102 -1.81 -17.54 8.88
C ASP A 102 -1.91 -16.28 9.74
N TRP A 103 -0.91 -15.39 9.66
CA TRP A 103 -0.89 -14.10 10.35
C TRP A 103 -2.08 -13.22 9.93
N ALA A 104 -2.42 -13.19 8.65
CA ALA A 104 -3.49 -12.37 8.08
C ALA A 104 -4.89 -12.71 8.64
N LYS A 105 -5.10 -13.95 9.12
CA LYS A 105 -6.36 -14.39 9.73
C LYS A 105 -6.75 -13.55 10.95
N GLN A 106 -5.77 -13.00 11.66
CA GLN A 106 -6.03 -12.12 12.82
C GLN A 106 -6.69 -10.80 12.45
N TYR A 107 -6.62 -10.42 11.18
CA TYR A 107 -7.29 -9.25 10.61
C TYR A 107 -8.58 -9.62 9.87
N GLY A 108 -8.98 -10.91 9.88
CA GLY A 108 -10.15 -11.37 9.12
C GLY A 108 -9.87 -11.41 7.62
N ILE A 109 -8.61 -11.58 7.23
CA ILE A 109 -8.20 -11.73 5.84
C ILE A 109 -7.88 -13.20 5.62
N GLU A 110 -8.53 -13.82 4.64
CA GLU A 110 -8.20 -15.17 4.21
C GLU A 110 -7.70 -15.18 2.77
N THR A 111 -6.95 -16.21 2.41
CA THR A 111 -6.53 -16.43 1.02
C THR A 111 -7.10 -17.72 0.51
N VAL A 112 -7.41 -17.74 -0.78
CA VAL A 112 -7.72 -18.96 -1.51
C VAL A 112 -6.73 -19.13 -2.63
N LYS A 113 -6.26 -20.36 -2.83
CA LYS A 113 -5.43 -20.69 -3.98
C LYS A 113 -6.29 -20.53 -5.22
N PHE A 114 -5.86 -19.66 -6.12
CA PHE A 114 -6.46 -19.58 -7.44
C PHE A 114 -6.06 -20.83 -8.24
N GLU A 115 -7.01 -21.62 -8.68
CA GLU A 115 -6.76 -22.61 -9.73
C GLU A 115 -6.50 -21.85 -11.03
N VAL A 116 -5.23 -21.82 -11.44
CA VAL A 116 -4.67 -21.37 -12.73
C VAL A 116 -5.60 -20.44 -13.53
N ALA A 117 -5.45 -19.13 -13.36
CA ALA A 117 -6.12 -18.17 -14.24
C ALA A 117 -5.58 -18.33 -15.67
N GLU A 118 -6.47 -18.69 -16.58
CA GLU A 118 -6.42 -18.56 -18.05
C GLU A 118 -5.12 -17.99 -18.62
N LYS A 119 -4.43 -18.80 -19.42
CA LYS A 119 -3.32 -18.39 -20.28
C LYS A 119 -3.79 -17.22 -21.17
N GLY A 120 -3.23 -16.04 -20.94
CA GLY A 120 -3.37 -14.88 -21.80
C GLY A 120 -2.09 -14.05 -21.75
N THR A 121 -1.48 -13.82 -22.91
CA THR A 121 -0.27 -13.01 -23.08
C THR A 121 -0.53 -11.56 -22.64
N GLY A 122 0.34 -11.01 -21.79
CA GLY A 122 0.32 -9.58 -21.39
C GLY A 122 -0.25 -9.25 -20.01
N ARG A 123 -0.73 -10.22 -19.23
CA ARG A 123 -1.21 -9.98 -17.85
C ARG A 123 -0.14 -10.38 -16.83
N LYS A 124 0.68 -9.42 -16.37
CA LYS A 124 1.49 -9.59 -15.15
C LYS A 124 0.54 -10.04 -14.02
N GLY A 125 0.95 -11.04 -13.24
CA GLY A 125 0.10 -11.66 -12.20
C GLY A 125 -0.52 -10.61 -11.27
N GLY A 126 -1.79 -10.77 -10.92
CA GLY A 126 -2.52 -9.85 -10.05
C GLY A 126 -3.26 -10.59 -8.94
N TYR A 127 -3.99 -9.83 -8.12
CA TYR A 127 -4.91 -10.35 -7.12
C TYR A 127 -6.25 -9.61 -7.21
N ARG A 128 -7.30 -10.18 -6.61
CA ARG A 128 -8.62 -9.54 -6.44
C ARG A 128 -9.18 -9.84 -5.05
N PHE A 129 -10.15 -9.03 -4.65
CA PHE A 129 -10.83 -9.16 -3.37
C PHE A 129 -12.27 -9.63 -3.55
N GLU A 130 -12.75 -10.40 -2.58
CA GLU A 130 -14.17 -10.64 -2.34
C GLU A 130 -14.46 -10.19 -0.91
N TYR A 131 -15.46 -9.32 -0.75
CA TYR A 131 -15.93 -8.90 0.57
C TYR A 131 -16.96 -9.90 1.06
N LEU A 132 -16.77 -10.39 2.28
CA LEU A 132 -17.56 -11.46 2.87
C LEU A 132 -18.33 -10.95 4.08
N ASN A 133 -19.37 -11.69 4.46
CA ASN A 133 -20.10 -11.48 5.71
C ASN A 133 -20.64 -10.04 5.88
N GLY A 134 -21.08 -9.44 4.78
CA GLY A 134 -21.62 -8.07 4.77
C GLY A 134 -20.58 -6.97 5.03
N TYR A 135 -19.28 -7.29 5.00
CA TYR A 135 -18.23 -6.31 5.19
C TYR A 135 -18.26 -5.25 4.07
N LEU A 136 -18.30 -3.99 4.48
CA LEU A 136 -18.14 -2.83 3.61
C LEU A 136 -16.85 -2.12 4.01
N PRO A 137 -15.88 -1.93 3.11
CA PRO A 137 -14.66 -1.22 3.44
C PRO A 137 -14.97 0.23 3.84
N PRO A 138 -14.25 0.80 4.82
CA PRO A 138 -14.40 2.19 5.19
C PRO A 138 -14.13 3.08 3.98
N VAL A 139 -15.00 4.08 3.76
CA VAL A 139 -14.79 5.06 2.70
C VAL A 139 -13.61 5.95 3.11
N PRO A 140 -12.51 5.99 2.36
CA PRO A 140 -11.39 6.86 2.70
C PRO A 140 -11.87 8.31 2.66
N GLU A 141 -11.70 9.03 3.78
CA GLU A 141 -12.06 10.43 3.85
C GLU A 141 -11.26 11.21 2.79
N LYS A 142 -11.96 11.88 1.88
CA LYS A 142 -11.33 12.75 0.90
C LYS A 142 -10.59 13.85 1.66
N LYS A 143 -9.25 13.89 1.54
CA LYS A 143 -8.46 15.04 2.00
C LYS A 143 -9.12 16.32 1.49
N LYS A 144 -9.66 17.15 2.40
CA LYS A 144 -10.16 18.48 2.06
C LYS A 144 -9.02 19.22 1.35
N LYS A 145 -9.19 19.47 0.05
CA LYS A 145 -8.25 20.26 -0.74
C LYS A 145 -8.11 21.60 -0.02
N LYS A 146 -6.94 21.90 0.55
CA LYS A 146 -6.67 23.21 1.15
C LYS A 146 -6.76 24.22 0.01
N ASN A 147 -7.89 24.91 -0.09
CA ASN A 147 -8.10 25.95 -1.08
C ASN A 147 -7.15 27.11 -0.75
N PRO A 148 -6.18 27.47 -1.63
CA PRO A 148 -5.21 28.52 -1.37
C PRO A 148 -5.83 29.93 -1.49
N ILE A 149 -7.14 30.09 -1.27
CA ILE A 149 -7.84 31.37 -1.37
C ILE A 149 -7.23 32.40 -0.42
N TRP A 150 -6.69 31.98 0.72
CA TRP A 150 -5.93 32.85 1.63
C TRP A 150 -4.65 33.42 1.01
N ILE A 151 -3.97 32.67 0.13
CA ILE A 151 -2.77 33.15 -0.58
C ILE A 151 -3.16 34.24 -1.59
N ILE A 152 -4.30 34.07 -2.27
CA ILE A 152 -4.84 35.08 -3.20
C ILE A 152 -5.25 36.35 -2.44
N PHE A 153 -5.91 36.19 -1.28
CA PHE A 153 -6.30 37.31 -0.44
C PHE A 153 -5.09 38.10 0.07
N PHE A 154 -4.03 37.39 0.51
CA PHE A 154 -2.79 38.01 0.96
C PHE A 154 -2.08 38.77 -0.18
N ALA A 155 -2.03 38.20 -1.38
CA ALA A 155 -1.46 38.86 -2.55
C ALA A 155 -2.21 40.17 -2.92
N ILE A 156 -3.54 40.17 -2.85
CA ILE A 156 -4.36 41.36 -3.13
C ILE A 156 -4.09 42.45 -2.08
N VAL A 157 -4.02 42.10 -0.79
CA VAL A 157 -3.72 43.06 0.28
C VAL A 157 -2.34 43.71 0.09
N VAL A 158 -1.32 42.93 -0.27
CA VAL A 158 0.03 43.46 -0.55
C VAL A 158 0.01 44.43 -1.75
N ILE A 159 -0.72 44.10 -2.82
CA ILE A 159 -0.84 44.98 -3.99
C ILE A 159 -1.52 46.31 -3.61
N ILE A 160 -2.60 46.27 -2.82
CA ILE A 160 -3.29 47.48 -2.36
C ILE A 160 -2.36 48.35 -1.50
N ILE A 161 -1.60 47.76 -0.58
CA ILE A 161 -0.63 48.50 0.25
C ILE A 161 0.43 49.18 -0.61
N LEU A 162 0.97 48.48 -1.62
CA LEU A 162 1.94 49.06 -2.55
C LEU A 162 1.32 50.22 -3.35
N ILE A 163 0.09 50.08 -3.84
CA ILE A 163 -0.59 51.17 -4.56
C ILE A 163 -0.76 52.41 -3.66
N VAL A 164 -1.13 52.23 -2.39
CA VAL A 164 -1.28 53.35 -1.44
C VAL A 164 0.06 54.00 -1.08
N LEU A 165 1.16 53.26 -1.05
CA LEU A 165 2.49 53.79 -0.74
C LEU A 165 3.14 54.55 -1.91
N PHE A 166 2.69 54.31 -3.15
CA PHE A 166 3.23 54.92 -4.37
C PHE A 166 2.26 55.90 -5.06
N LEU A 167 1.14 56.24 -4.42
CA LEU A 167 0.21 57.33 -4.77
C LEU A 167 0.46 58.55 -3.88
#